data_AF-L1LTT3-F1
#
_entry.id   AF-L1LTT3-F1
#
_cell.length_a   1.000
_cell.length_b   1.000
_cell.length_c   1.000
_cell.angle_alpha   90.00
_cell.angle_beta   90.00
_cell.angle_gamma   90.00
#
_symmetry.space_group_name_H-M   'P 1'
#
loop_
_entity.id
_entity.type
_entity.pdbx_description
1 polymer ?
#
loop_
_entity_poly.entity_id
_entity_poly.type
_entity_poly.pdbx_seq_one_letter_code
_entity_poly.pdbx_strand_id
1 'polypeptide(L)'
;MDIKTIALLSGVKPESVVEHKHVNGADLMRIALKNEPGLRRSLAARADDIFDLDFVLDGAAPRKFVPDQLDKERNNSWYSPGEVPMPGWNLRAEVYPPNSSYGVILEKVSIWVFDHHDGPYDLSVADEILARPWMRYSLGFQTEADYISMIGVNPVSGIIEVSSTPVVKGSMRLNGALSNVVFNMPNCHDVIEQAPDRAFVVTLPSGFYELYGQL
;
A
#
# COMPACT_ATOMS: atom_id res chain seq x y z
N MET A 1 14.42 -17.81 8.18
CA MET A 1 14.87 -16.56 7.53
C MET A 1 15.83 -15.86 8.47
N ASP A 2 16.93 -15.28 8.00
CA ASP A 2 17.88 -14.60 8.90
C ASP A 2 17.39 -13.20 9.29
N ILE A 3 17.88 -12.68 10.42
CA ILE A 3 17.48 -11.39 11.00
C ILE A 3 17.73 -10.20 10.07
N LYS A 4 18.78 -10.23 9.24
CA LYS A 4 19.08 -9.14 8.30
C LYS A 4 18.06 -9.10 7.20
N THR A 5 17.70 -10.27 6.68
CA THR A 5 16.64 -10.42 5.68
C THR A 5 15.31 -9.96 6.26
N ILE A 6 14.92 -10.40 7.47
CA ILE A 6 13.68 -9.96 8.12
C ILE A 6 13.68 -8.43 8.34
N ALA A 7 14.77 -7.85 8.83
CA ALA A 7 14.89 -6.41 9.05
C ALA A 7 14.71 -5.62 7.74
N LEU A 8 15.41 -6.03 6.68
CA LEU A 8 15.32 -5.40 5.37
C LEU A 8 13.92 -5.52 4.78
N LEU A 9 13.27 -6.68 4.92
CA LEU A 9 11.90 -6.92 4.48
C LEU A 9 10.90 -6.04 5.24
N SER A 10 11.16 -5.74 6.51
CA SER A 10 10.37 -4.80 7.31
C SER A 10 10.77 -3.32 7.12
N GLY A 11 11.63 -3.01 6.14
CA GLY A 11 12.07 -1.63 5.88
C GLY A 11 12.94 -1.02 6.98
N VAL A 12 13.58 -1.86 7.80
CA VAL A 12 14.45 -1.48 8.91
C VAL A 12 15.89 -1.80 8.55
N LYS A 13 16.82 -0.88 8.84
CA LYS A 13 18.24 -1.17 8.64
C LYS A 13 18.67 -2.26 9.62
N PRO A 14 19.45 -3.27 9.19
CA PRO A 14 19.87 -4.36 10.07
C PRO A 14 20.58 -3.89 11.35
N GLU A 15 21.37 -2.81 11.28
CA GLU A 15 22.06 -2.21 12.41
C GLU A 15 21.14 -1.51 13.42
N SER A 16 19.87 -1.31 13.07
CA SER A 16 18.86 -0.74 13.95
C SER A 16 18.16 -1.80 14.81
N VAL A 17 18.34 -3.09 14.52
CA VAL A 17 17.77 -4.19 15.30
C VAL A 17 18.61 -4.44 16.55
N VAL A 18 18.02 -4.19 17.72
CA VAL A 18 18.67 -4.34 19.03
C VAL A 18 18.44 -5.73 19.61
N GLU A 19 17.32 -6.34 19.27
CA GLU A 19 16.92 -7.65 19.76
C GLU A 19 16.00 -8.32 18.74
N HIS A 20 16.13 -9.63 18.61
CA HIS A 20 15.23 -10.46 17.82
C HIS A 20 14.83 -11.68 18.63
N LYS A 21 13.53 -11.95 18.64
CA LYS A 21 12.94 -13.10 19.31
C LYS A 21 11.97 -13.79 18.38
N HIS A 22 12.18 -15.08 18.18
CA HIS A 22 11.19 -15.93 17.54
C HIS A 22 10.10 -16.29 18.57
N VAL A 23 8.84 -16.06 18.22
CA VAL A 23 7.65 -16.47 18.98
C VAL A 23 6.76 -17.31 18.06
N ASN A 24 5.91 -18.18 18.62
CA ASN A 24 5.11 -19.12 17.80
C ASN A 24 4.40 -18.44 16.62
N GLY A 25 4.95 -18.64 15.41
CA GLY A 25 4.42 -18.12 14.15
C GLY A 25 4.87 -16.69 13.76
N ALA A 26 5.75 -16.03 14.51
CA ALA A 26 6.20 -14.67 14.20
C ALA A 26 7.61 -14.35 14.70
N ASP A 27 8.23 -13.35 14.07
CA ASP A 27 9.52 -12.78 14.48
C ASP A 27 9.29 -11.39 15.09
N LEU A 28 9.68 -11.21 16.36
CA LEU A 28 9.63 -9.92 17.05
C LEU A 28 11.00 -9.26 16.98
N MET A 29 11.06 -8.04 16.45
CA MET A 29 12.27 -7.23 16.41
C MET A 29 12.11 -5.99 17.29
N ARG A 30 13.08 -5.74 18.17
CA ARG A 30 13.17 -4.48 18.92
C ARG A 30 14.08 -3.52 18.18
N ILE A 31 13.54 -2.40 17.71
CA ILE A 31 14.26 -1.46 16.84
C ILE A 31 14.69 -0.21 17.62
N ALA A 32 15.95 0.18 17.48
CA ALA A 32 16.47 1.45 17.99
C ALA A 32 16.04 2.60 17.05
N LEU A 33 14.89 3.22 17.33
CA LEU A 33 14.32 4.31 16.51
C LEU A 33 15.25 5.51 16.28
N LYS A 34 16.29 5.71 17.11
CA LYS A 34 17.32 6.73 16.89
C LYS A 34 18.14 6.52 15.60
N ASN A 35 18.24 5.27 15.15
CA ASN A 35 18.94 4.88 13.91
C ASN A 35 17.98 4.87 12.69
N GLU A 36 16.67 4.97 12.95
CA GLU A 36 15.59 4.99 11.96
C GLU A 36 14.75 6.28 12.03
N PRO A 37 15.32 7.45 11.67
CA PRO A 37 14.59 8.71 11.71
C PRO A 37 13.36 8.72 10.77
N GLY A 38 13.36 7.92 9.70
CA GLY A 38 12.18 7.70 8.84
C GLY A 38 11.05 7.00 9.60
N LEU A 39 11.34 5.86 10.22
CA LEU A 39 10.38 5.08 11.02
C LEU A 39 9.87 5.88 12.23
N ARG A 40 10.73 6.67 12.87
CA ARG A 40 10.33 7.55 13.97
C ARG A 40 9.30 8.60 13.52
N ARG A 41 9.49 9.19 12.34
CA ARG A 41 8.55 10.19 11.77
C ARG A 41 7.24 9.53 11.36
N SER A 42 7.28 8.36 10.73
CA SER A 42 6.06 7.65 10.32
C SER A 42 5.21 7.22 11.52
N LEU A 43 5.84 6.75 12.62
CA LEU A 43 5.13 6.40 13.85
C LEU A 43 4.48 7.62 14.53
N ALA A 44 5.11 8.80 14.48
CA ALA A 44 4.53 10.03 15.01
C ALA A 44 3.37 10.56 14.15
N ALA A 45 3.42 10.34 12.83
CA ALA A 45 2.38 10.77 11.89
C ALA A 45 1.13 9.86 11.89
N ARG A 46 1.18 8.72 12.58
CA ARG A 46 0.12 7.70 12.63
C ARG A 46 -0.99 7.94 13.66
N ALA A 47 -0.82 8.90 14.57
CA ALA A 47 -1.73 9.02 15.73
C ALA A 47 -3.18 9.41 15.35
N ASP A 48 -3.40 9.98 14.16
CA ASP A 48 -4.71 10.49 13.71
C ASP A 48 -5.14 9.96 12.32
N ASP A 49 -4.43 8.97 11.74
CA ASP A 49 -4.80 8.44 10.42
C ASP A 49 -5.94 7.43 10.50
N ILE A 50 -6.80 7.47 9.49
CA ILE A 50 -7.84 6.47 9.25
C ILE A 50 -7.54 5.77 7.93
N PHE A 51 -7.56 4.45 7.94
CA PHE A 51 -7.51 3.63 6.73
C PHE A 51 -8.37 2.38 6.95
N ASP A 52 -9.58 2.40 6.41
CA ASP A 52 -10.56 1.33 6.55
C ASP A 52 -11.07 0.92 5.17
N LEU A 53 -10.73 -0.30 4.75
CA LEU A 53 -11.13 -0.86 3.46
C LEU A 53 -11.80 -2.21 3.68
N ASP A 54 -12.95 -2.40 3.03
CA ASP A 54 -13.52 -3.72 2.85
C ASP A 54 -12.83 -4.43 1.68
N PHE A 55 -12.76 -5.75 1.77
CA PHE A 55 -12.03 -6.59 0.82
C PHE A 55 -12.77 -7.90 0.59
N VAL A 56 -12.94 -8.25 -0.67
CA VAL A 56 -13.55 -9.49 -1.13
C VAL A 56 -12.61 -10.15 -2.14
N LEU A 57 -12.28 -11.41 -1.88
CA LEU A 57 -11.46 -12.23 -2.77
C LEU A 57 -12.36 -13.24 -3.45
N ASP A 58 -12.51 -13.12 -4.76
CA ASP A 58 -13.23 -14.08 -5.61
C ASP A 58 -14.67 -14.36 -5.15
N GLY A 59 -15.37 -13.31 -4.71
CA GLY A 59 -16.74 -13.41 -4.21
C GLY A 59 -16.89 -14.07 -2.83
N ALA A 60 -15.78 -14.36 -2.14
CA ALA A 60 -15.81 -14.86 -0.77
C ALA A 60 -16.47 -13.86 0.20
N ALA A 61 -16.69 -14.30 1.44
CA ALA A 61 -17.23 -13.44 2.48
C ALA A 61 -16.35 -12.17 2.65
N PRO A 62 -16.96 -10.96 2.70
CA PRO A 62 -16.21 -9.74 2.93
C PRO A 62 -15.38 -9.80 4.22
N ARG A 63 -14.14 -9.34 4.13
CA ARG A 63 -13.24 -9.13 5.28
C ARG A 63 -12.72 -7.69 5.26
N LYS A 64 -12.18 -7.24 6.39
CA LYS A 64 -11.44 -5.99 6.45
C LYS A 64 -10.03 -6.17 5.90
N PHE A 65 -9.58 -5.24 5.07
CA PHE A 65 -8.16 -5.07 4.73
C PHE A 65 -7.54 -4.18 5.80
N VAL A 66 -6.97 -4.81 6.82
CA VAL A 66 -6.31 -4.13 7.93
C VAL A 66 -4.81 -4.12 7.64
N PRO A 67 -4.22 -3.00 7.20
CA PRO A 67 -2.80 -2.97 6.88
C PRO A 67 -1.96 -3.16 8.15
N ASP A 68 -1.01 -4.08 8.11
CA ASP A 68 0.05 -4.19 9.12
C ASP A 68 0.95 -2.95 9.04
N GLN A 69 1.22 -2.48 7.81
CA GLN A 69 1.98 -1.28 7.53
C GLN A 69 1.20 -0.34 6.59
N LEU A 70 1.13 0.93 7.00
CA LEU A 70 0.58 2.01 6.19
C LEU A 70 1.70 3.01 6.00
N ASP A 71 2.35 2.93 4.85
CA ASP A 71 3.37 3.89 4.44
C ASP A 71 2.72 4.97 3.58
N LYS A 72 2.87 6.21 4.01
CA LYS A 72 2.35 7.39 3.34
C LYS A 72 3.46 8.42 3.27
N GLU A 73 3.68 8.96 2.09
CA GLU A 73 4.59 10.06 1.88
C GLU A 73 3.93 11.11 1.00
N ARG A 74 4.18 12.39 1.30
CA ARG A 74 3.88 13.48 0.38
C ARG A 74 5.20 14.01 -0.15
N ASN A 75 5.37 14.03 -1.46
CA ASN A 75 6.65 14.38 -2.09
C ASN A 75 6.44 15.12 -3.42
N ASN A 76 7.54 15.69 -3.96
CA ASN A 76 7.55 16.43 -5.23
C ASN A 76 8.08 15.58 -6.39
N SER A 77 7.89 14.26 -6.36
CA SER A 77 8.75 13.34 -7.13
C SER A 77 8.39 13.17 -8.61
N TRP A 78 7.23 13.65 -9.06
CA TRP A 78 6.80 13.43 -10.43
C TRP A 78 7.07 14.66 -11.30
N TYR A 79 8.03 14.51 -12.20
CA TYR A 79 8.31 15.44 -13.29
C TYR A 79 8.86 14.66 -14.49
N SER A 80 8.40 14.99 -15.70
CA SER A 80 9.20 14.72 -16.90
C SER A 80 10.33 15.77 -16.98
N PRO A 81 11.46 15.49 -17.63
CA PRO A 81 12.52 16.49 -17.81
C PRO A 81 11.97 17.79 -18.44
N GLY A 82 11.99 18.90 -17.69
CA GLY A 82 11.47 20.20 -18.12
C GLY A 82 10.10 20.59 -17.55
N GLU A 83 9.45 19.73 -16.78
CA GLU A 83 8.17 20.02 -16.13
C GLU A 83 8.33 20.52 -14.68
N VAL A 84 7.32 21.26 -14.22
CA VAL A 84 7.25 21.73 -12.83
C VAL A 84 6.92 20.53 -11.93
N PRO A 85 7.66 20.30 -10.83
CA PRO A 85 7.35 19.23 -9.89
C PRO A 85 5.89 19.32 -9.40
N MET A 86 5.17 18.20 -9.49
CA MET A 86 3.81 18.12 -8.98
C MET A 86 3.83 17.51 -7.58
N PRO A 87 3.39 18.24 -6.53
CA PRO A 87 3.26 17.68 -5.20
C PRO A 87 2.15 16.63 -5.22
N GLY A 88 2.41 15.51 -4.56
CA GLY A 88 1.45 14.43 -4.47
C GLY A 88 1.77 13.47 -3.34
N TRP A 89 0.85 12.56 -3.14
CA TRP A 89 0.83 11.52 -2.14
C TRP A 89 1.14 10.18 -2.77
N ASN A 90 1.96 9.40 -2.07
CA ASN A 90 2.17 7.99 -2.32
C ASN A 90 1.74 7.23 -1.07
N LEU A 91 0.73 6.39 -1.24
CA LEU A 91 0.16 5.55 -0.21
C LEU A 91 0.44 4.09 -0.54
N ARG A 92 0.89 3.34 0.47
CA ARG A 92 1.12 1.90 0.43
C ARG A 92 0.55 1.28 1.70
N ALA A 93 -0.57 0.59 1.55
CA ALA A 93 -1.19 -0.21 2.59
C ALA A 93 -0.80 -1.67 2.38
N GLU A 94 -0.02 -2.21 3.30
CA GLU A 94 0.69 -3.48 3.19
C GLU A 94 0.20 -4.46 4.26
N VAL A 95 -0.02 -5.70 3.85
CA VAL A 95 -0.43 -6.84 4.67
C VAL A 95 0.55 -7.98 4.45
N TYR A 96 0.96 -8.65 5.52
CA TYR A 96 1.92 -9.74 5.51
C TYR A 96 1.27 -11.05 6.01
N PRO A 97 1.92 -12.22 5.82
CA PRO A 97 1.45 -13.46 6.42
C PRO A 97 1.31 -13.35 7.94
N PRO A 98 0.29 -14.00 8.56
CA PRO A 98 -0.68 -14.91 7.94
C PRO A 98 -1.94 -14.20 7.39
N ASN A 99 -2.00 -12.87 7.43
CA ASN A 99 -3.21 -12.11 7.06
C ASN A 99 -3.30 -11.81 5.57
N SER A 100 -2.21 -12.02 4.83
CA SER A 100 -2.12 -11.82 3.39
C SER A 100 -2.87 -12.91 2.62
N SER A 101 -3.51 -12.51 1.53
CA SER A 101 -4.20 -13.42 0.62
C SER A 101 -3.25 -14.51 0.12
N TYR A 102 -3.69 -15.78 0.20
CA TYR A 102 -2.90 -16.94 -0.22
C TYR A 102 -1.50 -17.05 0.44
N GLY A 103 -1.29 -16.40 1.60
CA GLY A 103 0.00 -16.45 2.30
C GLY A 103 1.16 -15.81 1.54
N VAL A 104 0.87 -14.90 0.60
CA VAL A 104 1.93 -14.17 -0.12
C VAL A 104 2.80 -13.38 0.85
N ILE A 105 4.07 -13.18 0.50
CA ILE A 105 5.02 -12.46 1.38
C ILE A 105 4.59 -11.01 1.60
N LEU A 106 3.94 -10.40 0.60
CA LEU A 106 3.43 -9.05 0.68
C LEU A 106 2.15 -8.92 -0.14
N GLU A 107 1.04 -8.55 0.48
CA GLU A 107 -0.17 -8.11 -0.19
C GLU A 107 -0.27 -6.59 -0.03
N LYS A 108 -0.51 -5.85 -1.12
CA LYS A 108 -0.49 -4.38 -1.07
C LYS A 108 -1.56 -3.73 -1.92
N VAL A 109 -2.20 -2.72 -1.34
CA VAL A 109 -2.93 -1.68 -2.07
C VAL A 109 -2.07 -0.42 -2.12
N SER A 110 -1.83 0.13 -3.32
CA SER A 110 -1.10 1.38 -3.52
C SER A 110 -1.98 2.42 -4.19
N ILE A 111 -1.90 3.66 -3.72
CA ILE A 111 -2.63 4.81 -4.27
C ILE A 111 -1.65 5.97 -4.45
N TRP A 112 -1.66 6.58 -5.63
CA TRP A 112 -0.97 7.84 -5.91
C TRP A 112 -1.99 8.92 -6.22
N VAL A 113 -1.90 10.04 -5.52
CA VAL A 113 -2.84 11.16 -5.63
C VAL A 113 -2.05 12.45 -5.74
N PHE A 114 -2.25 13.26 -6.78
CA PHE A 114 -1.67 14.60 -6.81
C PHE A 114 -2.54 15.59 -6.05
N ASP A 115 -1.94 16.66 -5.54
CA ASP A 115 -2.69 17.68 -4.79
C ASP A 115 -3.80 18.35 -5.62
N HIS A 116 -3.69 18.33 -6.96
CA HIS A 116 -4.70 18.88 -7.87
C HIS A 116 -5.86 17.92 -8.14
N HIS A 117 -5.78 16.66 -7.72
CA HIS A 117 -6.90 15.74 -7.80
C HIS A 117 -7.93 16.09 -6.73
N ASP A 118 -9.16 16.38 -7.15
CA ASP A 118 -10.26 16.76 -6.27
C ASP A 118 -11.59 16.35 -6.91
N GLY A 119 -12.26 15.36 -6.31
CA GLY A 119 -13.54 14.82 -6.75
C GLY A 119 -13.53 13.32 -7.06
N PRO A 120 -14.65 12.81 -7.61
CA PRO A 120 -14.79 11.41 -7.97
C PRO A 120 -14.19 11.12 -9.35
N TYR A 121 -13.52 9.97 -9.45
CA TYR A 121 -12.91 9.46 -10.66
C TYR A 121 -13.39 8.03 -10.93
N ASP A 122 -13.88 7.82 -12.14
CA ASP A 122 -14.27 6.50 -12.63
C ASP A 122 -13.03 5.72 -13.07
N LEU A 123 -12.77 4.58 -12.42
CA LEU A 123 -11.62 3.71 -12.65
C LEU A 123 -11.76 2.84 -13.92
N SER A 124 -12.97 2.76 -14.50
CA SER A 124 -13.24 2.01 -15.73
C SER A 124 -12.83 2.76 -17.01
N VAL A 125 -12.70 4.09 -16.92
CA VAL A 125 -12.31 4.93 -18.05
C VAL A 125 -10.80 4.83 -18.28
N ALA A 126 -10.36 4.89 -19.54
CA ALA A 126 -8.93 4.99 -19.85
C ALA A 126 -8.36 6.27 -19.22
N ASP A 127 -7.23 6.15 -18.54
CA ASP A 127 -6.57 7.29 -17.90
C ASP A 127 -5.75 8.07 -18.92
N GLU A 128 -6.06 9.35 -19.09
CA GLU A 128 -5.10 10.29 -19.67
C GLU A 128 -3.98 10.50 -18.64
N ILE A 129 -2.72 10.61 -19.07
CA ILE A 129 -1.55 10.58 -18.17
C ILE A 129 -1.76 11.53 -16.97
N LEU A 130 -1.93 10.94 -15.77
CA LEU A 130 -2.11 11.62 -14.48
C LEU A 130 -3.41 12.43 -14.31
N ALA A 131 -4.41 12.24 -15.17
CA ALA A 131 -5.69 12.95 -15.07
C ALA A 131 -6.54 12.51 -13.86
N ARG A 132 -6.24 11.34 -13.29
CA ARG A 132 -6.88 10.83 -12.08
C ARG A 132 -5.87 10.17 -11.12
N PRO A 133 -6.27 9.88 -9.87
CA PRO A 133 -5.48 9.08 -8.96
C PRO A 133 -5.12 7.72 -9.54
N TRP A 134 -3.87 7.31 -9.39
CA TRP A 134 -3.45 5.97 -9.79
C TRP A 134 -3.61 5.00 -8.63
N MET A 135 -4.07 3.79 -8.93
CA MET A 135 -4.28 2.76 -7.93
C MET A 135 -3.81 1.41 -8.46
N ARG A 136 -3.25 0.58 -7.56
CA ARG A 136 -2.82 -0.77 -7.91
C ARG A 136 -2.96 -1.71 -6.73
N TYR A 137 -3.41 -2.92 -7.02
CA TYR A 137 -3.33 -4.04 -6.10
C TYR A 137 -2.18 -4.94 -6.51
N SER A 138 -1.37 -5.40 -5.55
CA SER A 138 -0.20 -6.23 -5.83
C SER A 138 -0.04 -7.38 -4.84
N LEU A 139 0.47 -8.51 -5.34
CA LEU A 139 0.92 -9.67 -4.58
C LEU A 139 2.43 -9.86 -4.78
N GLY A 140 3.16 -10.02 -3.68
CA GLY A 140 4.59 -10.17 -3.63
C GLY A 140 5.00 -11.60 -3.28
N PHE A 141 5.92 -12.16 -4.06
CA PHE A 141 6.46 -13.51 -3.86
C PHE A 141 7.99 -13.49 -3.95
N GLN A 142 8.65 -14.45 -3.28
CA GLN A 142 10.10 -14.57 -3.30
C GLN A 142 10.54 -15.29 -4.57
N THR A 143 11.54 -14.73 -5.22
CA THR A 143 12.24 -15.39 -6.34
C THR A 143 13.44 -16.17 -5.83
N GLU A 144 14.00 -17.04 -6.68
CA GLU A 144 15.22 -17.82 -6.37
C GLU A 144 16.43 -16.96 -6.01
N ALA A 145 16.43 -15.67 -6.38
CA ALA A 145 17.51 -14.73 -6.13
C ALA A 145 17.29 -13.88 -4.85
N ASP A 146 16.43 -14.32 -3.93
CA ASP A 146 16.09 -13.62 -2.68
C ASP A 146 15.51 -12.21 -2.85
N TYR A 147 15.02 -11.89 -4.05
CA TYR A 147 14.25 -10.67 -4.30
C TYR A 147 12.75 -10.95 -4.22
N ILE A 148 12.00 -9.96 -3.73
CA ILE A 148 10.54 -9.95 -3.85
C ILE A 148 10.16 -9.43 -5.25
N SER A 149 9.50 -10.29 -6.02
CA SER A 149 8.82 -9.91 -7.26
C SER A 149 7.37 -9.59 -6.98
N MET A 150 6.83 -8.60 -7.70
CA MET A 150 5.45 -8.15 -7.54
C MET A 150 4.62 -8.48 -8.79
N ILE A 151 3.51 -9.18 -8.61
CA ILE A 151 2.41 -9.22 -9.57
C ILE A 151 1.45 -8.13 -9.17
N GLY A 152 1.28 -7.10 -10.00
CA GLY A 152 0.33 -6.05 -9.68
C GLY A 152 -0.50 -5.65 -10.87
N VAL A 153 -1.77 -5.33 -10.62
CA VAL A 153 -2.76 -4.95 -11.64
C VAL A 153 -3.45 -3.65 -11.23
N ASN A 154 -3.75 -2.85 -12.25
CA ASN A 154 -4.56 -1.65 -12.08
C ASN A 154 -6.04 -2.05 -11.96
N PRO A 155 -6.89 -1.22 -11.34
CA PRO A 155 -8.31 -1.49 -11.29
C PRO A 155 -8.92 -1.42 -12.69
N VAL A 156 -9.96 -2.21 -12.93
CA VAL A 156 -10.71 -2.25 -14.20
C VAL A 156 -12.07 -1.55 -14.10
N SER A 157 -12.54 -1.28 -12.88
CA SER A 157 -13.78 -0.55 -12.61
C SER A 157 -13.84 -0.07 -11.16
N GLY A 158 -14.87 0.73 -10.86
CA GLY A 158 -15.13 1.32 -9.55
C GLY A 158 -14.92 2.82 -9.52
N ILE A 159 -15.18 3.44 -8.37
CA ILE A 159 -14.99 4.87 -8.14
C ILE A 159 -13.92 5.07 -7.06
N ILE A 160 -13.03 6.02 -7.30
CA ILE A 160 -12.19 6.64 -6.26
C ILE A 160 -12.54 8.11 -6.15
N GLU A 161 -12.85 8.58 -4.95
CA GLU A 161 -13.03 9.99 -4.66
C GLU A 161 -11.87 10.46 -3.77
N VAL A 162 -11.28 11.60 -4.09
CA VAL A 162 -10.18 12.18 -3.32
C VAL A 162 -10.38 13.66 -3.12
N SER A 163 -9.88 14.19 -2.00
CA SER A 163 -9.78 15.62 -1.78
C SER A 163 -8.60 15.95 -0.88
N SER A 164 -7.82 16.95 -1.27
CA SER A 164 -6.67 17.44 -0.53
C SER A 164 -6.97 18.79 0.12
N THR A 165 -6.87 18.88 1.45
CA THR A 165 -7.15 20.11 2.20
C THR A 165 -5.91 20.57 2.97
N PRO A 166 -5.45 21.83 2.82
CA PRO A 166 -4.42 22.40 3.69
C PRO A 166 -4.88 22.44 5.15
N VAL A 167 -4.02 22.03 6.09
CA VAL A 167 -4.34 22.04 7.54
C VAL A 167 -3.61 23.19 8.23
N VAL A 168 -2.28 23.21 8.08
CA VAL A 168 -1.39 24.29 8.55
C VAL A 168 -0.29 24.49 7.50
N LYS A 169 0.55 25.52 7.66
CA LYS A 169 1.63 25.80 6.69
C LYS A 169 2.53 24.56 6.50
N GLY A 170 2.58 24.04 5.28
CA GLY A 170 3.38 22.87 4.90
C GLY A 170 2.74 21.52 5.22
N SER A 171 1.54 21.50 5.82
CA SER A 171 0.79 20.28 6.11
C SER A 171 -0.51 20.20 5.34
N MET A 172 -0.82 19.02 4.85
CA MET A 172 -2.00 18.73 4.06
C MET A 172 -2.68 17.48 4.61
N ARG A 173 -4.01 17.46 4.51
CA ARG A 173 -4.85 16.31 4.77
C ARG A 173 -5.34 15.77 3.44
N LEU A 174 -5.21 14.46 3.24
CA LEU A 174 -5.79 13.75 2.11
C LEU A 174 -6.97 12.92 2.62
N ASN A 175 -8.15 13.18 2.08
CA ASN A 175 -9.32 12.33 2.27
C ASN A 175 -9.54 11.53 1.00
N GLY A 176 -9.96 10.28 1.13
CA GLY A 176 -10.49 9.56 0.00
C GLY A 176 -11.45 8.45 0.37
N ALA A 177 -12.26 8.09 -0.63
CA ALA A 177 -13.25 7.04 -0.54
C ALA A 177 -13.17 6.15 -1.78
N LEU A 178 -13.48 4.87 -1.60
CA LEU A 178 -13.52 3.87 -2.66
C LEU A 178 -14.89 3.21 -2.69
N SER A 179 -15.39 2.93 -3.89
CA SER A 179 -16.64 2.20 -4.08
C SER A 179 -16.52 1.22 -5.23
N ASN A 180 -16.77 -0.06 -4.94
CA ASN A 180 -16.81 -1.16 -5.91
C ASN A 180 -15.58 -1.21 -6.84
N VAL A 181 -14.38 -1.01 -6.27
CA VAL A 181 -13.14 -1.07 -7.04
C VAL A 181 -12.78 -2.52 -7.34
N VAL A 182 -12.57 -2.86 -8.61
CA VAL A 182 -12.34 -4.25 -9.05
C VAL A 182 -10.98 -4.38 -9.70
N PHE A 183 -10.27 -5.44 -9.33
CA PHE A 183 -8.99 -5.86 -9.90
C PHE A 183 -9.13 -7.28 -10.46
N ASN A 184 -8.77 -7.46 -11.72
CA ASN A 184 -8.71 -8.78 -12.36
C ASN A 184 -7.28 -9.31 -12.25
N MET A 185 -7.05 -10.25 -11.33
CA MET A 185 -5.76 -10.89 -11.17
C MET A 185 -5.59 -12.04 -12.18
N PRO A 186 -4.41 -12.16 -12.81
CA PRO A 186 -4.12 -13.30 -13.67
C PRO A 186 -4.05 -14.61 -12.85
N ASN A 187 -3.91 -15.75 -13.53
CA ASN A 187 -3.49 -16.97 -12.83
C ASN A 187 -2.11 -16.74 -12.21
N CYS A 188 -2.01 -16.89 -10.90
CA CYS A 188 -0.76 -16.71 -10.15
C CYS A 188 -0.20 -18.03 -9.60
N HIS A 189 -0.86 -19.16 -9.85
CA HIS A 189 -0.53 -20.46 -9.23
C HIS A 189 0.91 -20.91 -9.51
N ASP A 190 1.43 -20.60 -10.70
CA ASP A 190 2.81 -20.95 -11.11
C ASP A 190 3.89 -20.34 -10.19
N VAL A 191 3.59 -19.25 -9.49
CA VAL A 191 4.53 -18.56 -8.59
C VAL A 191 4.04 -18.41 -7.16
N ILE A 192 2.74 -18.63 -6.92
CA ILE A 192 2.09 -18.62 -5.60
C ILE A 192 1.22 -19.89 -5.54
N GLU A 193 1.79 -21.00 -5.09
CA GLU A 193 1.15 -22.33 -5.11
C GLU A 193 -0.19 -22.37 -4.34
N GLN A 194 -0.36 -21.53 -3.31
CA GLN A 194 -1.60 -21.43 -2.54
C GLN A 194 -2.70 -20.65 -3.27
N ALA A 195 -2.38 -19.93 -4.35
CA ALA A 195 -3.36 -19.25 -5.19
C ALA A 195 -4.13 -20.27 -6.04
N PRO A 196 -5.37 -19.96 -6.46
CA PRO A 196 -6.12 -20.84 -7.35
C PRO A 196 -5.42 -20.97 -8.71
N ASP A 197 -5.49 -22.15 -9.31
CA ASP A 197 -5.03 -22.41 -10.69
C ASP A 197 -6.01 -21.85 -11.74
N ARG A 198 -6.23 -20.54 -11.68
CA ARG A 198 -7.02 -19.71 -12.60
C ARG A 198 -6.88 -18.23 -12.25
N ALA A 199 -7.35 -17.37 -13.15
CA ALA A 199 -7.61 -15.98 -12.81
C ALA A 199 -8.65 -15.85 -11.68
N PHE A 200 -8.52 -14.80 -10.88
CA PHE A 200 -9.41 -14.49 -9.77
C PHE A 200 -9.63 -12.98 -9.66
N VAL A 201 -10.68 -12.60 -8.93
CA VAL A 201 -11.06 -11.19 -8.78
C VAL A 201 -10.77 -10.72 -7.37
N VAL A 202 -10.25 -9.51 -7.23
CA VAL A 202 -10.17 -8.79 -5.96
C VAL A 202 -11.10 -7.59 -6.04
N THR A 203 -11.94 -7.42 -5.03
CA THR A 203 -12.88 -6.31 -4.97
C THR A 203 -12.73 -5.55 -3.65
N LEU A 204 -12.66 -4.23 -3.73
CA LEU A 204 -12.82 -3.33 -2.60
C LEU A 204 -14.22 -2.71 -2.70
N PRO A 205 -15.24 -3.33 -2.08
CA PRO A 205 -16.62 -2.88 -2.25
C PRO A 205 -16.85 -1.51 -1.62
N SER A 206 -16.16 -1.22 -0.52
CA SER A 206 -16.19 0.08 0.14
C SER A 206 -14.83 0.39 0.77
N GLY A 207 -14.53 1.67 0.93
CA GLY A 207 -13.31 2.10 1.58
C GLY A 207 -13.30 3.58 1.92
N PHE A 208 -12.61 3.92 3.01
CA PHE A 208 -12.38 5.28 3.44
C PHE A 208 -10.96 5.43 4.00
N TYR A 209 -10.32 6.54 3.68
CA TYR A 209 -9.06 6.92 4.31
C TYR A 209 -8.99 8.43 4.55
N GLU A 210 -8.38 8.79 5.67
CA GLU A 210 -8.04 10.15 6.03
C GLU A 210 -6.61 10.16 6.54
N LEU A 211 -5.73 10.87 5.83
CA LEU A 211 -4.30 10.83 6.02
C LEU A 211 -3.72 12.23 6.20
N TYR A 212 -2.79 12.37 7.14
CA TYR A 212 -2.10 13.63 7.40
C TYR A 212 -0.63 13.60 6.95
N GLY A 213 -0.15 14.66 6.33
CA GLY A 213 1.18 14.65 5.72
C GLY A 213 1.81 16.03 5.71
N GLN A 214 3.13 16.04 5.63
CA GLN A 214 3.95 17.22 5.39
C GLN A 214 4.87 16.93 4.20
N LEU A 215 5.20 17.98 3.44
CA LEU A 215 6.21 17.90 2.39
C LEU A 215 7.63 17.83 2.97
#